data_AF-V9E6V7-F1
#
_entry.id   AF-V9E6V7-F1
#
_cell.length_a   1.000
_cell.length_b   1.000
_cell.length_c   1.000
_cell.angle_alpha   90.00
_cell.angle_beta   90.00
_cell.angle_gamma   90.00
#
_symmetry.space_group_name_H-M   'P 1'
#
loop_
_entity.id
_entity.type
_entity.pdbx_description
1 polymer ?
#
loop_
_entity_poly.entity_id
_entity_poly.type
_entity_poly.pdbx_seq_one_letter_code
_entity_poly.pdbx_strand_id
1 'polypeptide(L)'
;MQLLLHPNFKNPDGALKKVILMSNLQAGASQQVPDRHFIKVRRKIIDGVRRIMEAVYTQPTSPGIVAPSPVALFSEDLVELFAETANEVAPPSVDTHTAMREHRIDEELDRWLSTPTSLKVISPGEFEPILSFWKRQHDQGNFRLLSLVARVLFSMPSSSAQIRPVDPRVGVYVGQREQAPKNDES
;
A
#
# COMPACT_ATOMS: atom_id res chain seq x y z
N MET A 1 -2.04 -0.48 8.03
CA MET A 1 -1.72 -0.62 6.59
C MET A 1 -0.67 0.40 6.14
N GLN A 2 -0.87 1.71 6.34
CA GLN A 2 0.12 2.76 5.97
C GLN A 2 1.57 2.47 6.44
N LEU A 3 1.75 1.92 7.65
CA LEU A 3 3.06 1.54 8.19
C LEU A 3 3.81 0.52 7.30
N LEU A 4 3.10 -0.42 6.66
CA LEU A 4 3.68 -1.42 5.76
C LEU A 4 4.31 -0.78 4.51
N LEU A 5 3.81 0.39 4.11
CA LEU A 5 4.30 1.15 2.97
C LEU A 5 5.35 2.20 3.35
N HIS A 6 5.83 2.18 4.59
CA HIS A 6 6.92 3.05 5.01
C HIS A 6 8.25 2.31 4.86
N PRO A 7 9.26 2.85 4.14
CA PRO A 7 10.54 2.17 3.90
C PRO A 7 11.21 1.64 5.17
N ASN A 8 11.18 2.44 6.24
CA ASN A 8 11.80 2.10 7.53
C ASN A 8 10.94 1.17 8.43
N PHE A 9 9.65 1.02 8.14
CA PHE A 9 8.72 0.26 9.01
C PHE A 9 7.98 -0.88 8.29
N LYS A 10 8.34 -1.13 7.02
CA LYS A 10 7.76 -2.20 6.22
C LYS A 10 8.05 -3.60 6.76
N ASN A 11 9.06 -3.75 7.62
CA ASN A 11 9.29 -4.99 8.35
C ASN A 11 8.26 -5.11 9.50
N PRO A 12 7.26 -5.99 9.38
CA PRO A 12 6.22 -6.13 10.39
C PRO A 12 6.78 -6.70 11.71
N ASP A 13 7.85 -7.51 11.66
CA ASP A 13 8.45 -8.11 12.86
C ASP A 13 9.18 -7.06 13.72
N GLY A 14 9.41 -5.85 13.19
CA GLY A 14 9.99 -4.71 13.90
C GLY A 14 8.96 -3.85 14.62
N ALA A 15 8.56 -2.74 13.99
CA ALA A 15 7.73 -1.71 14.63
C ALA A 15 6.33 -2.23 15.02
N LEU A 16 5.69 -3.00 14.14
CA LEU A 16 4.35 -3.53 14.39
C LEU A 16 4.34 -4.52 15.57
N LYS A 17 5.32 -5.43 15.66
CA LYS A 17 5.45 -6.36 16.80
C LYS A 17 5.58 -5.62 18.13
N LYS A 18 6.41 -4.56 18.17
CA LYS A 18 6.58 -3.71 19.36
C LYS A 18 5.28 -3.01 19.76
N VAL A 19 4.55 -2.43 18.81
CA VAL A 19 3.25 -1.77 19.08
C VAL A 19 2.26 -2.78 19.67
N ILE A 20 2.13 -3.96 19.06
CA ILE A 20 1.20 -4.99 19.54
C ILE A 20 1.58 -5.48 20.92
N LEU A 21 2.87 -5.71 21.19
CA LEU A 21 3.36 -6.09 22.51
C LEU A 21 2.97 -5.04 23.56
N MET A 22 3.31 -3.77 23.32
CA MET A 22 3.05 -2.69 24.28
C MET A 22 1.55 -2.49 24.54
N SER A 23 0.72 -2.50 23.49
CA SER A 23 -0.73 -2.34 23.65
C SER A 23 -1.37 -3.49 24.44
N ASN A 24 -0.88 -4.72 24.29
CA ASN A 24 -1.39 -5.87 25.04
C ASN A 24 -0.93 -5.86 26.50
N LEU A 25 0.32 -5.46 26.76
CA LEU A 25 0.83 -5.30 28.13
C LEU A 25 0.06 -4.20 28.88
N GLN A 26 -0.23 -3.08 28.22
CA GLN A 26 -1.06 -2.00 28.79
C GLN A 26 -2.48 -2.46 29.12
N ALA A 27 -3.01 -3.44 28.38
CA ALA A 27 -4.31 -4.05 28.64
C ALA A 27 -4.26 -5.19 29.69
N GLY A 28 -3.09 -5.45 30.31
CA GLY A 28 -2.93 -6.49 31.33
C GLY A 28 -2.90 -7.93 30.79
N ALA A 29 -2.66 -8.12 29.48
CA ALA A 29 -2.66 -9.44 28.86
C ALA A 29 -1.37 -10.23 29.17
N SER A 30 -1.48 -11.56 29.21
CA SER A 30 -0.32 -12.45 29.38
C SER A 30 0.58 -12.46 28.13
N GLN A 31 1.86 -12.82 28.29
CA GLN A 31 2.86 -12.78 27.22
C GLN A 31 2.54 -13.63 25.97
N GLN A 32 1.69 -14.65 26.07
CA GLN A 32 1.31 -15.49 24.91
C GLN A 32 0.28 -14.83 23.99
N VAL A 33 -0.47 -13.84 24.49
CA VAL A 33 -1.50 -13.12 23.74
C VAL A 33 -0.89 -12.19 22.65
N PRO A 34 0.16 -11.39 22.94
CA PRO A 34 0.86 -10.57 21.95
C PRO A 34 1.28 -11.30 20.68
N ASP A 35 1.88 -12.49 20.78
CA ASP A 35 2.38 -13.21 19.60
C ASP A 35 1.22 -13.69 18.70
N ARG A 36 0.13 -14.19 19.30
CA ARG A 36 -1.07 -14.56 18.55
C ARG A 36 -1.71 -13.35 17.89
N HIS A 37 -1.78 -12.22 18.58
CA HIS A 37 -2.29 -10.97 18.03
C HIS A 37 -1.40 -10.45 16.91
N PHE A 38 -0.08 -10.56 17.06
CA PHE A 38 0.89 -10.16 16.06
C PHE A 38 0.68 -10.89 14.74
N ILE A 39 0.59 -12.22 14.76
CA ILE A 39 0.37 -13.03 13.54
C ILE A 39 -0.92 -12.63 12.84
N LYS A 40 -2.02 -12.46 13.61
CA LYS A 40 -3.32 -12.08 13.04
C LYS A 40 -3.31 -10.68 12.42
N VAL A 41 -2.70 -9.70 13.10
CA VAL A 41 -2.64 -8.31 12.61
C VAL A 41 -1.72 -8.21 11.41
N ARG A 42 -0.55 -8.85 11.45
CA ARG A 42 0.38 -8.93 10.31
C ARG A 42 -0.33 -9.45 9.07
N ARG A 43 -1.03 -10.58 9.19
CA ARG A 43 -1.81 -11.18 8.09
C ARG A 43 -2.85 -10.20 7.55
N LYS A 44 -3.71 -9.63 8.42
CA LYS A 44 -4.72 -8.65 8.00
C LYS A 44 -4.15 -7.43 7.27
N ILE A 45 -2.97 -6.96 7.68
CA ILE A 45 -2.32 -5.81 7.04
C ILE A 45 -1.82 -6.18 5.64
N ILE A 46 -1.17 -7.34 5.49
CA ILE A 46 -0.66 -7.82 4.19
C ILE A 46 -1.83 -8.09 3.25
N ASP A 47 -2.84 -8.86 3.69
CA ASP A 47 -4.04 -9.17 2.90
C ASP A 47 -4.79 -7.89 2.48
N GLY A 48 -4.86 -6.90 3.38
CA GLY A 48 -5.49 -5.62 3.09
C GLY A 48 -4.75 -4.83 2.01
N VAL A 49 -3.42 -4.78 2.05
CA VAL A 49 -2.60 -4.13 1.02
C VAL A 49 -2.74 -4.88 -0.31
N ARG A 50 -2.65 -6.22 -0.31
CA ARG A 50 -2.83 -7.06 -1.50
C ARG A 50 -4.20 -6.82 -2.16
N ARG A 51 -5.28 -6.77 -1.38
CA ARG A 51 -6.62 -6.48 -1.90
C ARG A 51 -6.74 -5.11 -2.55
N ILE A 52 -6.04 -4.10 -2.02
CA ILE A 52 -5.99 -2.78 -2.68
C ILE A 52 -5.15 -2.87 -3.96
N MET A 53 -4.04 -3.62 -3.98
CA MET A 53 -3.26 -3.88 -5.19
C MET A 53 -4.12 -4.52 -6.29
N GLU A 54 -4.94 -5.51 -5.94
CA GLU A 54 -5.90 -6.14 -6.85
C GLU A 54 -6.91 -5.11 -7.41
N ALA A 55 -7.41 -4.22 -6.57
CA ALA A 55 -8.38 -3.20 -6.98
C ALA A 55 -7.78 -2.09 -7.86
N VAL A 56 -6.52 -1.71 -7.63
CA VAL A 56 -5.82 -0.71 -8.47
C VAL A 56 -5.15 -1.32 -9.70
N TYR A 57 -5.10 -2.65 -9.80
CA TYR A 57 -4.57 -3.34 -10.96
C TYR A 57 -5.50 -3.13 -12.15
N THR A 58 -5.31 -2.03 -12.86
CA THR A 58 -5.79 -1.88 -14.22
C THR A 58 -4.77 -2.59 -15.11
N GLN A 59 -5.17 -3.69 -15.71
CA GLN A 59 -4.39 -4.28 -16.80
C GLN A 59 -4.11 -3.14 -17.78
N PRO A 60 -2.86 -2.93 -18.25
CA PRO A 60 -2.70 -2.21 -19.50
C PRO A 60 -3.57 -2.99 -20.46
N THR A 61 -4.67 -2.39 -20.92
CA THR A 61 -5.27 -2.82 -22.17
C THR A 61 -4.08 -2.78 -23.10
N SER A 62 -3.54 -3.94 -23.47
CA SER A 62 -2.67 -4.01 -24.62
C SER A 62 -3.45 -3.22 -25.66
N PRO A 63 -2.98 -2.05 -26.14
CA PRO A 63 -3.56 -1.53 -27.36
C PRO A 63 -3.41 -2.72 -28.27
N GLY A 64 -4.53 -3.33 -28.63
CA GLY A 64 -4.51 -4.50 -29.50
C GLY A 64 -3.53 -4.09 -30.57
N ILE A 65 -2.42 -4.80 -30.67
CA ILE A 65 -1.49 -4.60 -31.76
C ILE A 65 -2.32 -5.11 -32.93
N VAL A 66 -3.22 -4.24 -33.42
CA VAL A 66 -3.72 -4.26 -34.75
C VAL A 66 -2.45 -3.90 -35.50
N ALA A 67 -1.65 -4.94 -35.74
CA ALA A 67 -0.67 -4.89 -36.80
C ALA A 67 -1.45 -4.25 -37.96
N PRO A 68 -0.97 -3.12 -38.53
CA PRO A 68 -1.60 -2.61 -39.73
C PRO A 68 -1.73 -3.80 -40.67
N SER A 69 -2.97 -4.09 -41.09
CA SER A 69 -3.29 -5.24 -41.95
C SER A 69 -2.15 -5.39 -42.94
N PRO A 70 -1.41 -6.51 -42.96
CA PRO A 70 -0.23 -6.63 -43.79
C PRO A 70 -0.66 -6.28 -45.20
N VAL A 71 -0.15 -5.16 -45.71
CA VAL A 71 -0.42 -4.73 -47.08
C VAL A 71 -0.02 -5.91 -47.94
N ALA A 72 -0.99 -6.43 -48.68
CA ALA A 72 -0.99 -7.70 -49.39
C ALA A 72 0.20 -7.84 -50.36
N LEU A 73 1.35 -8.25 -49.84
CA LEU A 73 2.54 -8.66 -50.60
C LEU A 73 2.91 -10.13 -50.34
N PHE A 74 2.14 -10.83 -49.52
CA PHE A 74 2.28 -12.26 -49.31
C PHE A 74 1.28 -13.00 -50.20
N SER A 75 1.74 -14.07 -50.86
CA SER A 75 0.88 -15.00 -51.62
C SER A 75 -0.26 -15.51 -50.72
N GLU A 76 -1.46 -15.67 -51.27
CA GLU A 76 -2.64 -16.24 -50.59
C GLU A 76 -2.29 -17.54 -49.84
N ASP A 77 -1.45 -18.38 -50.45
CA ASP A 77 -0.99 -19.66 -49.90
C ASP A 77 -0.17 -19.53 -48.59
N LEU A 78 0.58 -18.43 -48.41
CA LEU A 78 1.31 -18.17 -47.17
C LEU A 78 0.38 -17.59 -46.10
N VAL A 79 -0.59 -16.77 -46.50
CA VAL A 79 -1.60 -16.24 -45.57
C VAL A 79 -2.44 -17.38 -45.00
N GLU A 80 -2.80 -18.38 -45.80
CA GLU A 80 -3.53 -19.56 -45.35
C GLU A 80 -2.70 -20.42 -44.37
N LEU A 81 -1.41 -20.66 -44.68
CA LEU A 81 -0.48 -21.40 -43.82
C LEU A 81 -0.26 -20.73 -42.45
N PHE A 82 -0.18 -19.40 -42.40
CA PHE A 82 -0.03 -18.65 -41.14
C PHE A 82 -1.37 -18.39 -40.45
N ALA A 83 -2.51 -18.33 -41.16
CA ALA A 83 -3.84 -18.22 -40.57
C ALA A 83 -4.19 -19.46 -39.74
N GLU A 84 -3.80 -20.65 -40.22
CA GLU A 84 -3.95 -21.90 -39.47
C GLU A 84 -3.11 -21.89 -38.17
N THR A 85 -1.89 -21.34 -38.24
CA THR A 85 -1.01 -21.18 -37.06
C THR A 85 -1.51 -20.09 -36.09
N ALA A 86 -2.07 -19.00 -36.61
CA ALA A 86 -2.59 -17.90 -35.80
C ALA A 86 -3.88 -18.29 -35.05
N ASN A 87 -4.67 -19.20 -35.61
CA ASN A 87 -5.86 -19.75 -34.98
C ASN A 87 -5.53 -20.77 -33.85
N GLU A 88 -4.32 -21.37 -33.88
CA GLU A 88 -3.81 -22.19 -32.77
C GLU A 88 -3.28 -21.37 -31.58
N VAL A 89 -2.89 -20.11 -31.79
CA VAL A 89 -2.53 -19.20 -30.69
C VAL A 89 -3.80 -18.58 -30.12
N ALA A 90 -4.64 -19.41 -29.52
CA ALA A 90 -5.80 -18.95 -28.76
C ALA A 90 -5.34 -17.95 -27.69
N PRO A 91 -6.03 -16.80 -27.52
CA PRO A 91 -5.71 -15.89 -26.42
C PRO A 91 -5.77 -16.66 -25.08
N PRO A 92 -4.87 -16.36 -24.14
CA PRO A 92 -4.81 -17.08 -22.87
C PRO A 92 -6.18 -17.10 -22.20
N SER A 93 -6.53 -18.22 -21.57
CA SER A 93 -7.83 -18.34 -20.92
C SER A 93 -7.98 -17.29 -19.80
N VAL A 94 -9.22 -17.01 -19.40
CA VAL A 94 -9.52 -16.10 -18.28
C VAL A 94 -8.81 -16.56 -17.00
N ASP A 95 -8.67 -17.87 -16.80
CA ASP A 95 -7.94 -18.45 -15.68
C ASP A 95 -6.44 -18.15 -15.75
N THR A 96 -5.84 -18.25 -16.95
CA THR A 96 -4.44 -17.87 -17.18
C THR A 96 -4.23 -16.38 -16.92
N HIS A 97 -5.13 -15.51 -17.39
CA HIS A 97 -5.04 -14.07 -17.13
C HIS A 97 -5.16 -13.71 -15.64
N THR A 98 -6.01 -14.42 -14.90
CA THR A 98 -6.17 -14.23 -13.46
C THR A 98 -4.92 -14.68 -12.71
N ALA A 99 -4.39 -15.87 -13.03
CA ALA A 99 -3.16 -16.38 -12.42
C ALA A 99 -1.95 -15.46 -12.71
N MET A 100 -1.81 -14.94 -13.93
CA MET A 100 -0.76 -13.98 -14.28
C MET A 100 -0.90 -12.66 -13.51
N ARG A 101 -2.14 -12.20 -13.25
CA ARG A 101 -2.39 -11.00 -12.44
C ARG A 101 -1.96 -11.22 -11.00
N GLU A 102 -2.42 -12.30 -10.38
CA GLU A 102 -2.10 -12.64 -8.99
C GLU A 102 -0.59 -12.77 -8.80
N HIS A 103 0.09 -13.49 -9.71
CA HIS A 103 1.54 -13.62 -9.69
C HIS A 103 2.26 -12.26 -9.70
N ARG A 104 1.84 -11.32 -10.55
CA ARG A 104 2.45 -9.98 -10.61
C ARG A 104 2.25 -9.17 -9.34
N ILE A 105 1.09 -9.30 -8.71
CA ILE A 105 0.77 -8.63 -7.45
C ILE A 105 1.65 -9.18 -6.33
N ASP A 106 1.69 -10.51 -6.22
CA ASP A 106 2.45 -11.20 -5.19
C ASP A 106 3.96 -10.96 -5.37
N GLU A 107 4.47 -10.98 -6.60
CA GLU A 107 5.86 -10.67 -6.91
C GLU A 107 6.25 -9.23 -6.51
N GLU A 108 5.43 -8.22 -6.84
CA GLU A 108 5.73 -6.83 -6.47
C GLU A 108 5.71 -6.65 -4.94
N LEU A 109 4.77 -7.30 -4.25
CA LEU A 109 4.65 -7.26 -2.80
C LEU A 109 5.84 -7.95 -2.10
N ASP A 110 6.23 -9.15 -2.55
CA ASP A 110 7.39 -9.88 -2.02
C ASP A 110 8.69 -9.13 -2.28
N ARG A 111 8.83 -8.54 -3.47
CA ARG A 111 9.96 -7.68 -3.79
C ARG A 111 10.02 -6.49 -2.84
N TRP A 112 8.89 -5.86 -2.53
CA TRP A 112 8.86 -4.74 -1.57
C TRP A 112 9.29 -5.16 -0.18
N LEU A 113 8.83 -6.31 0.31
CA LEU A 113 9.17 -6.80 1.65
C LEU A 113 10.65 -7.22 1.75
N SER A 114 11.21 -7.75 0.66
CA SER A 114 12.57 -8.29 0.60
C SER A 114 13.63 -7.22 0.29
N THR A 115 13.31 -6.21 -0.51
CA THR A 115 14.28 -5.22 -0.99
C THR A 115 14.62 -4.20 0.10
N PRO A 116 15.88 -4.00 0.50
CA PRO A 116 16.24 -2.90 1.39
C PRO A 116 16.01 -1.55 0.68
N THR A 117 15.21 -0.67 1.28
CA THR A 117 14.94 0.66 0.71
C THR A 117 14.92 1.70 1.82
N SER A 118 15.45 2.89 1.54
CA SER A 118 15.50 4.00 2.50
C SER A 118 14.97 5.29 1.87
N LEU A 119 14.48 6.19 2.72
CA LEU A 119 14.17 7.56 2.33
C LEU A 119 15.46 8.31 1.99
N LYS A 120 15.42 9.16 0.97
CA LYS A 120 16.52 10.08 0.66
C LYS A 120 16.62 11.17 1.72
N VAL A 121 17.85 11.53 2.08
CA VAL A 121 18.16 12.68 2.92
C VAL A 121 18.16 13.92 2.01
N ILE A 122 17.34 14.92 2.33
CA ILE A 122 17.28 16.20 1.61
C ILE A 122 18.28 17.18 2.23
N SER A 123 18.30 17.25 3.56
CA SER A 123 19.21 18.05 4.36
C SER A 123 19.58 17.27 5.64
N PRO A 124 20.63 17.64 6.39
CA PRO A 124 20.99 16.93 7.62
C PRO A 124 19.80 16.86 8.59
N GLY A 125 19.27 15.65 8.81
CA GLY A 125 18.10 15.41 9.67
C GLY A 125 16.74 15.48 8.97
N GLU A 126 16.66 15.97 7.74
CA GLU A 126 15.42 15.96 6.96
C GLU A 126 15.44 14.86 5.89
N PHE A 127 14.46 13.98 6.00
CA PHE A 127 14.17 12.96 5.00
C PHE A 127 13.07 13.44 4.06
N GLU A 128 13.06 12.90 2.85
CA GLU A 128 11.97 13.15 1.94
C GLU A 128 10.61 12.67 2.47
N PRO A 129 9.50 13.32 2.06
CA PRO A 129 8.16 12.84 2.36
C PRO A 129 7.90 11.45 1.77
N ILE A 130 7.10 10.62 2.46
CA ILE A 130 6.74 9.26 2.02
C ILE A 130 6.11 9.26 0.62
N LEU A 131 5.26 10.24 0.32
CA LEU A 131 4.64 10.36 -1.00
C LEU A 131 5.66 10.71 -2.10
N SER A 132 6.69 11.49 -1.78
CA SER A 132 7.80 11.79 -2.70
C SER A 132 8.65 10.55 -2.95
N PHE A 133 8.90 9.74 -1.92
CA PHE A 133 9.53 8.43 -2.05
C PHE A 133 8.76 7.54 -3.04
N TRP A 134 7.45 7.38 -2.83
CA TRP A 134 6.60 6.54 -3.70
C TRP A 134 6.49 7.08 -5.13
N LYS A 135 6.44 8.41 -5.29
CA LYS A 135 6.52 9.02 -6.63
C LYS A 135 7.82 8.63 -7.34
N ARG A 136 8.97 8.73 -6.67
CA ARG A 136 10.24 8.31 -7.27
C ARG A 136 10.25 6.81 -7.59
N GLN A 137 9.75 5.96 -6.69
CA GLN A 137 9.71 4.51 -6.95
C GLN A 137 8.84 4.15 -8.16
N HIS A 138 7.75 4.89 -8.37
CA HIS A 138 6.92 4.79 -9.56
C HIS A 138 7.67 5.23 -10.82
N ASP A 139 8.29 6.42 -10.79
CA ASP A 139 8.97 7.01 -11.95
C ASP A 139 10.21 6.21 -12.38
N GLN A 140 10.86 5.53 -11.43
CA GLN A 140 11.96 4.59 -11.68
C GLN A 140 11.50 3.22 -12.19
N GLY A 141 10.20 2.94 -12.18
CA GLY A 141 9.65 1.64 -12.58
C GLY A 141 9.89 0.52 -11.57
N ASN A 142 10.35 0.82 -10.35
CA ASN A 142 10.65 -0.18 -9.33
C ASN A 142 9.37 -0.82 -8.78
N PHE A 143 8.36 0.01 -8.49
CA PHE A 143 7.10 -0.38 -7.87
C PHE A 143 5.96 0.42 -8.50
N ARG A 144 5.13 -0.22 -9.34
CA ARG A 144 4.03 0.47 -10.05
C ARG A 144 2.75 0.38 -9.24
N LEU A 145 2.36 -0.83 -8.82
CA LEU A 145 1.12 -1.07 -8.09
C LEU A 145 1.19 -0.49 -6.68
N LEU A 146 2.27 -0.76 -5.94
CA LEU A 146 2.43 -0.29 -4.56
C LEU A 146 2.47 1.24 -4.48
N SER A 147 3.00 1.92 -5.49
CA SER A 147 2.97 3.38 -5.57
C SER A 147 1.56 3.93 -5.71
N LEU A 148 0.66 3.23 -6.40
CA LEU A 148 -0.77 3.57 -6.47
C LEU A 148 -1.46 3.28 -5.13
N VAL A 149 -1.19 2.13 -4.53
CA VAL A 149 -1.73 1.77 -3.21
C VAL A 149 -1.31 2.78 -2.15
N ALA A 150 -0.06 3.25 -2.18
CA ALA A 150 0.43 4.29 -1.29
C ALA A 150 -0.39 5.57 -1.41
N ARG A 151 -0.66 6.05 -2.63
CA ARG A 151 -1.50 7.23 -2.84
C ARG A 151 -2.89 7.04 -2.21
N VAL A 152 -3.54 5.91 -2.46
CA VAL A 152 -4.87 5.60 -1.87
C VAL A 152 -4.82 5.60 -0.34
N LEU A 153 -3.87 4.86 0.25
CA LEU A 153 -3.79 4.71 1.69
C LEU A 153 -3.40 6.00 2.41
N PHE A 154 -2.50 6.81 1.85
CA PHE A 154 -2.05 8.07 2.48
C PHE A 154 -2.99 9.24 2.21
N SER A 155 -3.94 9.14 1.27
CA SER A 155 -5.05 10.09 1.14
C SER A 155 -6.12 9.92 2.23
N MET A 156 -6.14 8.78 2.92
CA MET A 156 -7.07 8.55 4.02
C MET A 156 -6.44 8.97 5.35
N PRO A 157 -7.10 9.85 6.13
CA PRO A 157 -6.65 10.18 7.47
C PRO A 157 -6.68 8.92 8.34
N SER A 158 -5.62 8.72 9.13
CA SER A 158 -5.47 7.58 10.02
C SER A 158 -6.41 7.65 11.23
N SER A 159 -6.97 8.83 11.52
CA SER A 159 -7.90 9.07 12.63
C SER A 159 -8.99 10.06 12.25
N SER A 160 -10.20 9.84 12.76
CA SER A 160 -11.32 10.79 12.64
C SER A 160 -11.03 12.14 13.29
N ALA A 161 -10.11 12.18 14.27
CA ALA A 161 -9.68 13.43 14.90
C ALA A 161 -8.98 14.38 13.91
N GLN A 162 -8.40 13.86 12.82
CA GLN A 162 -7.75 14.66 11.78
C GLN A 162 -8.74 15.31 10.80
N ILE A 163 -10.00 14.87 10.83
CA ILE A 163 -11.10 15.39 10.00
C ILE A 163 -11.92 16.42 10.79
N ARG A 164 -11.71 16.53 12.10
CA ARG A 164 -12.40 17.55 12.91
C ARG A 164 -11.96 18.93 12.41
N PRO A 165 -12.90 19.79 11.97
CA PRO A 165 -12.61 21.19 11.76
C PRO A 165 -12.03 21.73 13.05
N VAL A 166 -10.80 22.25 13.00
CA VAL A 166 -10.25 23.02 14.11
C VAL A 166 -11.08 24.29 14.15
N ASP A 167 -12.11 24.31 15.00
CA ASP A 167 -12.79 25.55 15.32
C ASP A 167 -11.82 26.36 16.20
N PRO A 168 -11.27 27.49 15.69
CA PRO A 168 -10.32 28.30 16.45
C PRO A 168 -10.95 28.92 17.71
N ARG A 169 -12.27 28.77 17.93
CA ARG A 169 -12.98 29.31 19.11
C ARG A 169 -13.11 28.33 20.28
N VAL A 170 -12.73 27.06 20.12
CA VAL A 170 -12.88 26.02 21.18
C VAL A 170 -11.58 25.81 21.99
N GLY A 171 -10.55 26.64 21.75
CA GLY A 171 -9.26 26.61 22.48
C GLY A 171 -9.22 27.39 23.80
N VAL A 172 -10.33 27.96 24.25
CA VAL A 172 -10.44 28.62 25.55
C VAL A 172 -11.61 27.97 26.28
N TYR A 173 -11.48 27.68 27.57
CA TYR A 173 -12.46 27.00 28.45
C TYR A 173 -12.39 25.47 28.55
N VAL A 174 -11.20 24.90 28.76
CA VAL A 174 -11.09 23.74 29.65
C VAL A 174 -9.89 23.94 30.57
N GLY A 175 -10.13 24.52 31.75
CA GLY A 175 -9.14 24.55 32.82
C GLY A 175 -9.01 25.87 33.56
N GLN A 176 -10.08 26.38 34.19
CA GLN A 176 -9.99 27.30 35.33
C GLN A 176 -11.38 27.56 35.95
N ARG A 177 -11.80 26.70 36.89
CA ARG A 177 -12.79 26.90 37.98
C ARG A 177 -12.58 25.70 38.92
N GLU A 178 -12.33 25.77 40.21
CA GLU A 178 -12.25 26.82 41.22
C GLU A 178 -11.26 26.32 42.30
N GLN A 179 -10.26 27.13 42.68
CA GLN A 179 -9.69 27.03 44.03
C GLN A 179 -10.59 27.87 44.93
N ALA A 180 -11.29 27.23 45.86
CA ALA A 180 -12.06 27.92 46.90
C ALA A 180 -11.09 28.62 47.88
N PRO A 181 -11.32 29.88 48.27
CA PRO A 181 -10.58 30.49 49.36
C PRO A 181 -11.03 29.89 50.70
N LYS A 182 -10.07 29.48 51.52
CA LYS A 182 -10.28 29.29 52.96
C LYS A 182 -10.54 30.66 53.56
N ASN A 183 -11.73 30.87 54.10
CA ASN A 183 -11.99 31.99 54.98
C ASN A 183 -11.36 31.67 56.34
N ASP A 184 -10.35 32.44 56.71
CA ASP A 184 -10.01 32.74 58.09
C ASP A 184 -11.14 33.58 58.67
N GLU A 185 -11.70 33.15 59.81
CA GLU A 185 -12.30 34.06 60.79
C GLU A 185 -12.09 33.46 62.18
N SER A 186 -11.83 34.38 63.12
CA SER A 186 -11.18 34.22 64.43
C SER A 186 -11.92 33.40 65.49
#